data_AF-A0A3N5MNH3-F1
#
_entry.id   AF-A0A3N5MNH3-F1
#
_cell.length_a   1.000
_cell.length_b   1.000
_cell.length_c   1.000
_cell.angle_alpha   90.00
_cell.angle_beta   90.00
_cell.angle_gamma   90.00
#
_symmetry.space_group_name_H-M   'P 1'
#
loop_
_entity.id
_entity.type
_entity.pdbx_description
1 polymer ?
#
loop_
_entity_poly.entity_id
_entity_poly.type
_entity_poly.pdbx_seq_one_letter_code
_entity_poly.pdbx_strand_id
1 'polypeptide(L)'
;MIKELQKIAETDSELKRRFDEVRDYAEVYAFAKKRQKGCDGLGEMTNLKDEFSGVLDEMIEYCRGKGYIGSKIACDIDLTADEVLKSGNV
;
A
#
# COMPACT_ATOMS: atom_id res chain seq x y z
N MET A 1 1.67 0.70 12.42
CA MET A 1 0.58 1.18 11.54
C MET A 1 -0.09 0.03 10.77
N ILE A 2 0.54 -0.56 9.74
CA ILE A 2 -0.12 -1.56 8.86
C ILE A 2 -0.77 -2.71 9.64
N LYS A 3 -0.04 -3.30 10.60
CA LYS A 3 -0.59 -4.37 11.47
C LYS A 3 -1.80 -3.95 12.31
N GLU A 4 -1.86 -2.69 12.75
CA GLU A 4 -2.98 -2.20 13.54
C GLU A 4 -4.19 -1.94 12.66
N LEU A 5 -3.97 -1.33 11.49
CA LEU A 5 -5.01 -1.11 10.50
C LEU A 5 -5.58 -2.44 9.97
N GLN A 6 -4.77 -3.49 9.82
CA GLN A 6 -5.25 -4.83 9.49
C GLN A 6 -6.19 -5.41 10.55
N LYS A 7 -5.86 -5.26 11.84
CA LYS A 7 -6.77 -5.70 12.92
C LYS A 7 -8.10 -4.96 12.86
N ILE A 8 -8.07 -3.66 12.55
CA ILE A 8 -9.29 -2.87 12.37
C ILE A 8 -10.08 -3.38 11.15
N ALA A 9 -9.39 -3.73 10.06
CA ALA A 9 -9.97 -4.28 8.84
C ALA A 9 -10.72 -5.60 9.04
N GLU A 10 -10.44 -6.37 10.09
CA GLU A 10 -11.24 -7.55 10.46
C GLU A 10 -12.70 -7.19 10.78
N THR A 11 -12.93 -5.93 11.20
CA THR A 11 -14.25 -5.42 11.60
C THR A 11 -14.79 -4.32 10.68
N ASP A 12 -13.97 -3.80 9.76
CA ASP A 12 -14.35 -2.80 8.76
C ASP A 12 -14.14 -3.34 7.35
N SER A 13 -15.24 -3.74 6.70
CA SER A 13 -15.25 -4.34 5.37
C SER A 13 -14.70 -3.43 4.27
N GLU A 14 -14.90 -2.11 4.39
CA GLU A 14 -14.40 -1.15 3.40
C GLU A 14 -12.90 -0.92 3.60
N LEU A 15 -12.42 -0.89 4.85
CA LEU A 15 -10.98 -0.90 5.12
C LEU A 15 -10.32 -2.17 4.59
N LYS A 16 -10.97 -3.33 4.77
CA LYS A 16 -10.48 -4.60 4.23
C LYS A 16 -10.36 -4.58 2.71
N ARG A 17 -11.40 -4.11 2.01
CA ARG A 17 -11.39 -3.96 0.55
C ARG A 17 -10.23 -3.08 0.07
N ARG A 18 -9.99 -1.96 0.77
CA ARG A 18 -8.87 -1.05 0.49
C ARG A 18 -7.52 -1.68 0.77
N PHE A 19 -7.41 -2.51 1.80
CA PHE A 19 -6.20 -3.27 2.07
C PHE A 19 -5.86 -4.27 0.98
N ASP A 20 -6.88 -4.99 0.49
CA ASP A 20 -6.71 -5.95 -0.60
C ASP A 20 -6.24 -5.21 -1.87
N GLU A 21 -6.85 -4.07 -2.19
CA GLU A 21 -6.42 -3.22 -3.30
C GLU A 21 -4.99 -2.70 -3.14
N VAL A 22 -4.64 -2.12 -1.99
CA VAL A 22 -3.26 -1.68 -1.69
C VAL A 22 -2.25 -2.82 -1.81
N ARG A 23 -2.64 -4.05 -1.43
CA ARG A 23 -1.80 -5.25 -1.57
C ARG A 23 -1.58 -5.62 -3.03
N ASP A 24 -2.62 -5.64 -3.85
CA ASP A 24 -2.51 -5.99 -5.27
C ASP A 24 -1.54 -5.03 -5.98
N TYR A 25 -1.66 -3.73 -5.74
CA TYR A 25 -0.71 -2.74 -6.30
C TYR A 25 0.70 -2.89 -5.72
N ALA A 26 0.84 -3.21 -4.43
CA ALA A 26 2.16 -3.47 -3.82
C ALA A 26 2.84 -4.69 -4.44
N GLU A 27 2.09 -5.75 -4.77
CA GLU A 27 2.62 -6.94 -5.46
C GLU A 27 3.13 -6.61 -6.86
N VAL A 28 2.32 -5.89 -7.64
CA VAL A 28 2.70 -5.46 -9.00
C VAL A 28 3.94 -4.56 -8.95
N TYR A 29 3.95 -3.57 -8.05
CA TYR A 29 5.08 -2.68 -7.83
C TYR A 29 6.36 -3.44 -7.44
N ALA A 30 6.27 -4.35 -6.46
CA ALA A 30 7.41 -5.14 -6.01
C ALA A 30 7.93 -6.08 -7.10
N PHE A 31 7.04 -6.66 -7.91
CA PHE A 31 7.41 -7.51 -9.04
C PHE A 31 8.12 -6.70 -10.13
N ALA A 32 7.59 -5.53 -10.51
CA ALA A 32 8.22 -4.63 -11.46
C ALA A 32 9.60 -4.16 -10.97
N LYS A 33 9.71 -3.78 -9.69
CA LYS A 33 10.97 -3.39 -9.04
C LYS A 33 12.04 -4.48 -9.13
N LYS A 34 11.68 -5.75 -8.89
CA LYS A 34 12.60 -6.89 -9.00
C LYS A 34 13.02 -7.17 -10.45
N ARG A 35 12.16 -6.86 -11.42
CA ARG A 35 12.40 -7.09 -12.86
C ARG A 35 13.16 -5.96 -13.53
N GLN A 36 13.21 -4.78 -12.93
CA GLN A 36 13.98 -3.64 -13.40
C GLN A 36 15.49 -3.94 -13.29
N LYS A 37 16.02 -4.73 -14.24
CA LYS A 37 17.45 -4.94 -14.45
C LYS A 37 17.90 -4.05 -15.62
N GLY A 38 18.26 -2.80 -15.33
CA GLY A 38 18.73 -1.82 -16.32
C GLY A 38 17.87 -0.55 -16.41
N CYS A 39 18.18 0.35 -17.35
CA CYS A 39 17.43 1.59 -17.60
C CYS A 39 16.09 1.36 -18.34
N ASP A 40 15.87 0.17 -18.91
CA ASP A 40 14.58 -0.17 -19.53
C ASP A 40 13.52 -0.37 -18.44
N GLY A 41 12.42 0.38 -18.54
CA GLY A 41 11.28 0.31 -17.61
C GLY A 41 11.23 1.41 -16.55
N LEU A 42 12.06 2.46 -16.60
CA LEU A 42 11.99 3.58 -15.64
C LEU A 42 10.63 4.31 -15.67
N GLY A 43 10.05 4.49 -16.88
CA GLY A 43 8.73 5.10 -17.04
C GLY A 43 7.59 4.24 -16.50
N GLU A 44 7.58 2.94 -16.82
CA GLU A 44 6.59 1.98 -16.29
C GLU A 44 6.68 1.87 -14.77
N MET A 45 7.90 1.87 -14.22
CA MET A 45 8.12 1.84 -12.77
C MET A 45 7.65 3.12 -12.07
N THR A 46 7.77 4.28 -12.73
CA THR A 46 7.26 5.56 -12.19
C THR A 46 5.74 5.54 -12.14
N ASN A 47 5.08 5.07 -13.21
CA ASN A 47 3.62 4.95 -13.24
C ASN A 47 3.10 4.00 -12.17
N LEU A 48 3.71 2.81 -12.02
CA LEU A 48 3.32 1.85 -10.99
C LEU A 48 3.52 2.38 -9.57
N LYS A 49 4.56 3.19 -9.36
CA LYS A 49 4.80 3.87 -8.09
C LYS A 49 3.69 4.88 -7.79
N ASP A 50 3.29 5.66 -8.78
CA ASP A 50 2.24 6.67 -8.63
C ASP A 50 0.87 6.01 -8.41
N GLU A 51 0.55 4.94 -9.14
CA GLU A 51 -0.68 4.15 -8.94
C GLU A 51 -0.74 3.55 -7.53
N PHE A 52 0.35 2.95 -7.07
CA PHE A 52 0.43 2.41 -5.71
C PHE A 52 0.34 3.50 -4.65
N SER A 53 0.99 4.65 -4.86
CA SER A 53 0.87 5.81 -3.96
C SER A 53 -0.57 6.32 -3.89
N GLY A 54 -1.28 6.36 -5.02
CA GLY A 54 -2.68 6.80 -5.08
C GLY A 54 -3.59 5.93 -4.23
N VAL A 55 -3.55 4.60 -4.41
CA VAL A 55 -4.40 3.69 -3.62
C VAL A 55 -4.04 3.69 -2.14
N LEU A 56 -2.76 3.86 -1.82
CA LEU A 56 -2.31 3.99 -0.43
C LEU A 56 -2.82 5.27 0.20
N ASP A 57 -2.77 6.40 -0.51
CA ASP A 57 -3.29 7.68 -0.04
C ASP A 57 -4.79 7.59 0.21
N GLU A 58 -5.56 6.96 -0.68
CA GLU A 58 -7.00 6.76 -0.45
C GLU A 58 -7.29 5.93 0.82
N MET A 59 -6.52 4.86 1.07
CA MET A 59 -6.65 4.06 2.28
C MET A 59 -6.34 4.88 3.53
N ILE A 60 -5.28 5.70 3.49
CA ILE A 60 -4.91 6.60 4.60
C ILE A 60 -6.00 7.64 4.84
N GLU A 61 -6.54 8.25 3.78
CA GLU A 61 -7.63 9.21 3.90
C GLU A 61 -8.90 8.59 4.50
N TYR A 62 -9.23 7.36 4.10
CA TYR A 62 -10.31 6.60 4.71
C TYR A 62 -10.07 6.37 6.20
N CYS A 63 -8.89 5.88 6.57
CA CYS A 63 -8.52 5.64 7.97
C CYS A 63 -8.57 6.93 8.80
N ARG A 64 -8.14 8.06 8.22
CA ARG A 64 -8.23 9.38 8.85
C ARG A 64 -9.68 9.81 9.04
N GLY A 65 -10.52 9.65 8.03
CA GLY A 65 -11.95 9.97 8.10
C GLY A 65 -12.68 9.16 9.17
N LYS A 66 -12.21 7.95 9.46
CA LYS A 66 -12.72 7.09 10.54
C LYS A 66 -12.08 7.35 11.92
N GLY A 67 -11.03 8.17 12.00
CA GLY A 67 -10.29 8.41 13.22
C GLY A 67 -9.37 7.26 13.65
N TYR A 68 -9.08 6.30 12.76
CA TYR A 68 -8.15 5.19 13.02
C TYR A 68 -6.69 5.65 13.11
N ILE A 69 -6.38 6.79 12.49
CA ILE A 69 -5.07 7.44 12.54
C ILE A 69 -5.24 8.93 12.83
N GLY A 70 -4.45 9.44 13.78
CA GLY A 70 -4.60 10.79 14.33
C GLY A 70 -3.78 11.89 13.65
N SER A 71 -2.78 11.56 12.84
CA SER A 71 -1.92 12.55 12.18
C SER A 71 -1.55 12.13 10.76
N LYS A 72 -1.01 13.07 9.97
CA LYS A 72 -0.54 12.80 8.61
C LYS A 72 0.67 11.88 8.71
N ILE A 73 0.51 10.63 8.27
CA ILE A 73 1.58 9.64 8.27
C ILE A 73 2.35 9.81 6.97
N ALA A 74 3.65 10.10 7.07
CA ALA A 74 4.52 10.03 5.91
C ALA A 74 4.83 8.55 5.66
N CYS A 75 4.28 8.02 4.56
CA CYS A 75 4.54 6.65 4.14
C CYS A 75 5.68 6.64 3.14
N ASP A 76 6.78 5.97 3.50
CA ASP A 76 7.74 5.56 2.49
C ASP A 76 7.11 4.43 1.68
N ILE A 77 6.98 4.65 0.38
CA ILE A 77 6.30 3.73 -0.54
C ILE A 77 6.98 2.37 -0.56
N ASP A 78 8.31 2.32 -0.53
CA ASP A 78 9.05 1.05 -0.56
C ASP A 78 8.89 0.27 0.74
N LEU A 79 8.96 0.95 1.88
CA LEU A 79 8.74 0.32 3.17
C LEU A 79 7.29 -0.14 3.33
N THR A 80 6.33 0.66 2.87
CA THR A 80 4.91 0.34 2.98
C THR A 80 4.54 -0.86 2.12
N ALA A 81 5.05 -0.93 0.88
CA ALA A 81 4.88 -2.12 0.04
C ALA A 81 5.41 -3.37 0.74
N ASP A 82 6.63 -3.32 1.29
CA ASP A 82 7.21 -4.46 2.01
C ASP A 82 6.42 -4.85 3.27
N GLU A 83 5.95 -3.89 4.06
CA GLU A 83 5.11 -4.14 5.23
C GLU A 83 3.76 -4.77 4.86
N VAL A 84 3.08 -4.25 3.84
CA VAL A 84 1.79 -4.78 3.35
C VAL A 84 1.96 -6.21 2.85
N LEU A 85 3.01 -6.51 2.08
CA LEU A 85 3.29 -7.85 1.57
C LEU A 85 3.64 -8.84 2.69
N LYS A 86 4.44 -8.42 3.68
CA LYS A 86 4.77 -9.27 4.84
C LYS A 86 3.57 -9.55 5.73
N SER A 87 2.62 -8.64 5.76
CA SER A 87 1.42 -8.73 6.60
C SER A 87 0.36 -9.70 6.09
N GLY A 88 0.51 -10.23 4.86
CA GLY A 88 -0.37 -11.25 4.27
C GLY A 88 0.06 -12.70 4.53
N ASN A 89 1.24 -12.93 5.11
CA ASN A 89 1.75 -14.26 5.47
C ASN A 89 1.48 -14.56 6.95
N VAL A 90 0.22 -14.80 7.33
CA VAL A 90 -0.18 -15.45 8.60
C VAL A 90 -1.31 -16.42 8.31
#